data_AF-A0A1C6G029-F1
#
_entry.id   AF-A0A1C6G029-F1
#
_cell.length_a   1.000
_cell.length_b   1.000
_cell.length_c   1.000
_cell.angle_alpha   90.00
_cell.angle_beta   90.00
_cell.angle_gamma   90.00
#
_symmetry.space_group_name_H-M   'P 1'
#
loop_
_entity.id
_entity.type
_entity.pdbx_description
1 polymer ?
#
loop_
_entity_poly.entity_id
_entity_poly.type
_entity_poly.pdbx_seq_one_letter_code
_entity_poly.pdbx_strand_id
1 'polypeptide(L)'
;MGILCDLIVSAKDKNKDSLMEIINKFRPLIKKQAYALNYEDAENDLIVDMIELIYNMPFFQHDGQAVTYISTSIRHSYVKFLKQRIRLRENECIYDPDIIKNIENLSEDFEKKDLDLIFAIRKLNYNQKWVIIYKFFFMFKDKEIMNKLNISRQAVYNNKNKALKNLRKMLEQ
;
A
#
# COMPACT_ATOMS: atom_id res chain seq x y z
N MET A 1 -29.83 -6.48 -9.51
CA MET A 1 -28.35 -6.49 -9.43
C MET A 1 -27.97 -5.28 -8.59
N GLY A 2 -26.78 -5.25 -7.96
CA GLY A 2 -26.40 -4.09 -7.14
C GLY A 2 -25.91 -2.93 -8.00
N ILE A 3 -26.03 -1.69 -7.49
CA ILE A 3 -25.70 -0.45 -8.23
C ILE A 3 -24.27 -0.52 -8.77
N LEU A 4 -23.31 -1.04 -8.01
CA LEU A 4 -21.93 -1.17 -8.49
C LEU A 4 -21.79 -2.24 -9.58
N CYS A 5 -22.42 -3.40 -9.42
CA CYS A 5 -22.39 -4.44 -10.43
C CYS A 5 -22.97 -3.95 -11.77
N ASP A 6 -24.06 -3.17 -11.74
CA ASP A 6 -24.66 -2.57 -12.95
C ASP A 6 -23.71 -1.57 -13.62
N LEU A 7 -23.04 -0.72 -12.83
CA LEU A 7 -22.01 0.17 -13.36
C LEU A 7 -20.86 -0.60 -14.01
N ILE A 8 -20.43 -1.71 -13.42
CA ILE A 8 -19.33 -2.54 -13.97
C ILE A 8 -19.73 -3.14 -15.32
N VAL A 9 -20.96 -3.64 -15.45
CA VAL A 9 -21.47 -4.17 -16.73
C VAL A 9 -21.47 -3.07 -17.78
N SER A 10 -22.06 -1.90 -17.48
CA SER A 10 -22.06 -0.76 -18.41
C SER A 10 -20.65 -0.28 -18.76
N ALA A 11 -19.73 -0.23 -17.79
CA ALA A 11 -18.35 0.18 -18.03
C ALA A 11 -17.62 -0.77 -18.98
N LYS A 12 -17.87 -2.09 -18.86
CA LYS A 12 -17.34 -3.12 -19.77
C LYS A 12 -17.84 -2.95 -21.20
N ASP A 13 -19.10 -2.52 -21.35
CA ASP A 13 -19.71 -2.12 -22.61
C ASP A 13 -19.26 -0.73 -23.09
N LYS A 14 -18.10 -0.26 -22.61
CA LYS A 14 -17.43 0.99 -23.00
C LYS A 14 -18.17 2.26 -22.60
N ASN A 15 -19.10 2.19 -21.64
CA ASN A 15 -19.68 3.40 -21.05
C ASN A 15 -18.64 4.12 -20.17
N LYS A 16 -18.21 5.31 -20.62
CA LYS A 16 -17.19 6.12 -19.95
C LYS A 16 -17.68 6.72 -18.64
N ASP A 17 -18.95 7.10 -18.55
CA ASP A 17 -19.53 7.70 -17.35
C ASP A 17 -19.61 6.68 -16.22
N SER A 18 -20.04 5.45 -16.53
CA SER A 18 -20.03 4.35 -15.57
C SER A 18 -18.62 4.02 -15.10
N LEU A 19 -17.64 3.99 -16.00
CA LEU A 19 -16.24 3.78 -15.62
C LEU A 19 -15.75 4.90 -14.68
N MET A 20 -16.04 6.16 -15.01
CA MET A 20 -15.63 7.31 -14.21
C MET A 20 -16.32 7.31 -12.84
N GLU A 21 -17.58 6.93 -12.75
CA GLU A 21 -18.31 6.79 -11.49
C GLU A 21 -17.68 5.71 -10.59
N ILE A 22 -17.30 4.56 -11.16
CA ILE A 22 -16.58 3.52 -10.42
C ILE A 22 -15.23 4.05 -9.92
N ILE A 23 -14.44 4.72 -10.77
CA ILE A 23 -13.15 5.30 -10.37
C ILE A 23 -13.34 6.27 -9.21
N ASN A 24 -14.30 7.18 -9.30
CA ASN A 24 -14.61 8.14 -8.24
C ASN A 24 -15.02 7.46 -6.93
N LYS A 25 -15.80 6.36 -7.00
CA LYS A 25 -16.20 5.59 -5.82
C LYS A 25 -15.02 4.99 -5.06
N PHE A 26 -13.98 4.54 -5.76
CA PHE A 26 -12.77 3.98 -5.13
C PHE A 26 -11.63 4.99 -4.95
N ARG A 27 -11.80 6.22 -5.44
CA ARG A 27 -10.77 7.28 -5.40
C ARG A 27 -10.19 7.54 -4.01
N PRO A 28 -10.94 7.52 -2.89
CA PRO A 28 -10.35 7.66 -1.57
C PRO A 28 -9.32 6.57 -1.25
N LEU A 29 -9.57 5.32 -1.67
CA LEU A 29 -8.62 4.22 -1.48
C LEU A 29 -7.42 4.37 -2.40
N ILE A 30 -7.62 4.76 -3.66
CA ILE A 30 -6.55 5.03 -4.63
C ILE A 30 -5.62 6.12 -4.08
N LYS A 31 -6.16 7.27 -3.67
CA LYS A 31 -5.39 8.38 -3.10
C LYS A 31 -4.59 7.96 -1.88
N LYS A 32 -5.19 7.15 -1.00
CA LYS A 32 -4.47 6.60 0.17
C LYS A 32 -3.25 5.77 -0.25
N GLN A 33 -3.40 4.91 -1.27
CA GLN A 33 -2.28 4.09 -1.76
C GLN A 33 -1.26 4.92 -2.54
N ALA A 34 -1.70 5.87 -3.36
CA ALA A 34 -0.84 6.79 -4.10
C ALA A 34 0.03 7.64 -3.16
N TYR A 35 -0.57 8.19 -2.10
CA TYR A 35 0.14 8.91 -1.04
C TYR A 35 1.22 8.03 -0.39
N ALA A 36 0.88 6.77 -0.06
CA ALA A 36 1.85 5.82 0.50
C ALA A 36 2.94 5.40 -0.50
N LEU A 37 2.65 5.45 -1.81
CA LEU A 37 3.62 5.22 -2.86
C LEU A 37 4.55 6.41 -3.06
N ASN A 38 4.13 7.65 -2.77
CA ASN A 38 4.95 8.87 -2.78
C ASN A 38 5.84 9.04 -4.03
N TYR A 39 5.21 9.01 -5.22
CA TYR A 39 5.78 9.47 -6.49
C TYR A 39 4.70 10.19 -7.30
N GLU A 40 5.12 11.05 -8.23
CA GLU A 40 4.27 12.00 -8.95
C GLU A 40 3.05 11.35 -9.60
N ASP A 41 3.25 10.28 -10.38
CA ASP A 41 2.19 9.61 -11.14
C ASP A 41 1.43 8.51 -10.40
N ALA A 42 1.64 8.36 -9.08
CA ALA A 42 1.13 7.19 -8.35
C ALA A 42 -0.40 7.04 -8.38
N GLU A 43 -1.15 8.15 -8.38
CA GLU A 43 -2.61 8.10 -8.51
C GLU A 43 -3.01 7.62 -9.91
N ASN A 44 -2.37 8.14 -10.96
CA ASN A 44 -2.67 7.80 -12.35
C ASN A 44 -2.34 6.32 -12.64
N ASP A 45 -1.18 5.83 -12.21
CA ASP A 45 -0.76 4.45 -12.40
C ASP A 45 -1.72 3.45 -11.73
N LEU A 46 -2.18 3.78 -10.52
CA LEU A 46 -3.20 2.97 -9.83
C LEU A 46 -4.57 3.02 -10.54
N ILE A 47 -4.93 4.17 -11.12
CA ILE A 47 -6.16 4.29 -11.92
C ILE A 47 -6.06 3.45 -13.19
N VAL A 48 -4.91 3.44 -13.88
CA VAL A 48 -4.68 2.63 -15.09
C VAL A 48 -4.84 1.15 -14.78
N ASP A 49 -4.18 0.65 -13.73
CA ASP A 49 -4.34 -0.73 -13.25
C ASP A 49 -5.80 -1.06 -12.90
N MET A 50 -6.53 -0.11 -12.33
CA MET A 50 -7.94 -0.27 -12.00
C MET A 50 -8.82 -0.32 -13.24
N ILE A 51 -8.58 0.51 -14.26
CA ILE A 51 -9.32 0.47 -15.52
C ILE A 51 -9.15 -0.90 -16.19
N GLU A 52 -7.91 -1.39 -16.29
CA GLU A 52 -7.61 -2.72 -16.82
C GLU A 52 -8.34 -3.82 -16.03
N LEU A 53 -8.35 -3.71 -14.69
CA LEU A 53 -9.08 -4.63 -13.83
C LEU A 53 -10.59 -4.64 -14.12
N ILE A 54 -11.24 -3.47 -14.24
CA ILE A 54 -12.69 -3.39 -14.47
C ILE A 54 -13.08 -4.08 -15.78
N TYR A 55 -12.28 -3.94 -16.83
CA TYR A 55 -12.54 -4.62 -18.11
C TYR A 55 -12.38 -6.14 -18.02
N ASN A 56 -11.45 -6.64 -17.19
CA ASN A 56 -11.07 -8.04 -17.16
C ASN A 56 -11.60 -8.85 -15.97
N MET A 57 -12.19 -8.22 -14.96
CA MET A 57 -12.70 -8.90 -13.76
C MET A 57 -13.88 -9.84 -14.08
N PRO A 58 -14.14 -10.91 -13.29
CA PRO A 58 -15.30 -11.76 -13.52
C PRO A 58 -16.61 -11.04 -13.18
N PHE A 59 -17.74 -11.66 -13.58
CA PHE A 59 -19.06 -11.20 -13.20
C PHE A 59 -19.35 -11.49 -11.71
N PHE A 60 -20.05 -10.59 -11.04
CA PHE A 60 -20.47 -10.74 -9.64
C PHE A 60 -21.95 -10.43 -9.50
N GLN A 61 -22.66 -11.23 -8.70
CA GLN A 61 -24.10 -11.03 -8.44
C GLN A 61 -24.36 -9.95 -7.39
N HIS A 62 -23.40 -9.70 -6.49
CA HIS A 62 -23.57 -8.82 -5.35
C HIS A 62 -22.43 -7.80 -5.25
N ASP A 63 -22.80 -6.54 -4.99
CA ASP A 63 -21.85 -5.42 -4.85
C ASP A 63 -20.75 -5.69 -3.82
N GLY A 64 -21.06 -6.37 -2.71
CA GLY A 64 -20.06 -6.70 -1.70
C GLY A 64 -18.89 -7.54 -2.23
N GLN A 65 -19.16 -8.44 -3.18
CA GLN A 65 -18.13 -9.25 -3.85
C GLN A 65 -17.27 -8.37 -4.75
N ALA A 66 -17.91 -7.51 -5.57
CA ALA A 66 -17.22 -6.58 -6.45
C ALA A 66 -16.34 -5.58 -5.66
N VAL A 67 -16.86 -5.00 -4.57
CA VAL A 67 -16.11 -4.09 -3.68
C VAL A 67 -14.88 -4.78 -3.10
N THR A 68 -15.03 -6.00 -2.60
CA THR A 68 -13.92 -6.78 -2.02
C THR A 68 -12.85 -7.08 -3.07
N TYR A 69 -13.28 -7.45 -4.28
CA TYR A 69 -12.39 -7.77 -5.39
C TYR A 69 -11.59 -6.54 -5.86
N ILE A 70 -12.27 -5.43 -6.11
CA ILE A 70 -11.64 -4.17 -6.55
C ILE A 70 -10.68 -3.66 -5.47
N SER A 71 -11.13 -3.61 -4.22
CA SER A 71 -10.30 -3.14 -3.10
C SER A 71 -9.05 -4.00 -2.89
N THR A 72 -9.17 -5.32 -3.04
CA THR A 72 -8.03 -6.24 -2.96
C THR A 72 -7.07 -6.03 -4.12
N SER A 73 -7.59 -5.77 -5.32
CA SER A 73 -6.79 -5.56 -6.52
C SER A 73 -6.03 -4.23 -6.47
N ILE A 74 -6.65 -3.14 -6.03
CA ILE A 74 -5.97 -1.84 -5.78
C ILE A 74 -4.81 -2.03 -4.79
N ARG A 75 -5.01 -2.82 -3.71
CA ARG A 75 -3.93 -3.17 -2.78
C ARG A 75 -2.81 -3.95 -3.49
N HIS A 76 -3.13 -4.86 -4.40
CA HIS A 76 -2.11 -5.59 -5.15
C HIS A 76 -1.33 -4.69 -6.11
N SER A 77 -1.99 -3.76 -6.80
CA SER A 77 -1.34 -2.74 -7.61
C SER A 77 -0.41 -1.86 -6.78
N TYR A 78 -0.83 -1.42 -5.60
CA TYR A 78 0.05 -0.75 -4.64
C TYR A 78 1.32 -1.57 -4.34
N VAL A 79 1.17 -2.85 -3.98
CA VAL A 79 2.31 -3.73 -3.68
C VAL A 79 3.19 -3.95 -4.92
N LYS A 80 2.60 -4.01 -6.13
CA LYS A 80 3.33 -4.11 -7.40
C LYS A 80 4.27 -2.91 -7.58
N PHE A 81 3.72 -1.70 -7.51
CA PHE A 81 4.49 -0.46 -7.68
C PHE A 81 5.51 -0.26 -6.56
N LEU A 82 5.15 -0.57 -5.31
CA LEU A 82 6.09 -0.49 -4.19
C LEU A 82 7.32 -1.37 -4.42
N LYS A 83 7.13 -2.62 -4.87
CA LYS A 83 8.24 -3.53 -5.20
C LYS A 83 9.07 -3.04 -6.37
N GLN A 84 8.44 -2.46 -7.40
CA GLN A 84 9.16 -1.86 -8.53
C GLN A 84 10.05 -0.71 -8.05
N ARG A 85 9.54 0.18 -7.20
CA ARG A 85 10.32 1.29 -6.63
C ARG A 85 11.48 0.83 -5.77
N ILE A 86 11.27 -0.18 -4.93
CA ILE A 86 12.36 -0.77 -4.12
C ILE A 86 13.46 -1.29 -5.03
N ARG A 87 13.11 -2.02 -6.09
CA ARG A 87 14.08 -2.53 -7.08
C ARG A 87 14.78 -1.41 -7.84
N LEU A 88 14.07 -0.35 -8.24
CA LEU A 88 14.69 0.79 -8.92
C LEU A 88 15.70 1.46 -7.99
N ARG A 89 15.33 1.74 -6.73
CA ARG A 89 16.25 2.33 -5.74
C ARG A 89 17.47 1.45 -5.45
N GLU A 90 17.32 0.13 -5.45
CA GLU A 90 18.43 -0.80 -5.24
C GLU A 90 19.39 -0.84 -6.45
N ASN A 91 18.93 -0.51 -7.65
CA ASN A 91 19.72 -0.58 -8.89
C ASN A 91 20.16 0.80 -9.43
N GLU A 92 19.54 1.89 -9.00
CA GLU A 92 19.88 3.25 -9.39
C GLU A 92 20.69 3.93 -8.28
N CYS A 93 22.01 4.04 -8.49
CA CYS A 93 22.83 4.96 -7.72
C CYS A 93 22.59 6.37 -8.29
N ILE A 94 21.71 7.15 -7.67
CA ILE A 94 21.47 8.54 -8.08
C ILE A 94 22.72 9.35 -7.69
N TYR A 95 23.58 9.67 -8.65
CA TYR A 95 24.58 10.73 -8.52
C TYR A 95 24.04 11.97 -9.20
N ASP A 96 23.33 12.80 -8.43
CA ASP A 96 22.92 14.14 -8.83
C ASP A 96 23.33 15.12 -7.70
N PRO A 97 24.35 15.96 -7.94
CA PRO A 97 24.86 16.90 -6.94
C PRO A 97 23.82 17.90 -6.41
N ASP A 98 22.83 18.28 -7.22
CA ASP A 98 21.81 19.26 -6.84
C ASP A 98 20.69 18.59 -6.03
N ILE A 99 20.42 17.31 -6.26
CA ILE A 99 19.55 16.50 -5.39
C ILE A 99 20.20 16.31 -4.01
N ILE A 100 21.52 16.06 -3.95
CA ILE A 100 22.25 15.92 -2.67
C ILE A 100 22.18 17.22 -1.86
N LYS A 101 22.41 18.36 -2.50
CA LYS A 101 22.36 19.68 -1.85
C LYS A 101 20.96 20.06 -1.38
N ASN A 102 19.92 19.64 -2.10
CA ASN A 102 18.53 19.82 -1.68
C ASN A 102 18.11 18.83 -0.58
N ILE A 103 18.65 17.60 -0.55
CA ILE A 103 18.45 16.65 0.55
C ILE A 103 19.06 17.19 1.85
N GLU A 104 20.25 17.80 1.79
CA GLU A 104 20.88 18.44 2.95
C GLU A 104 20.00 19.56 3.53
N ASN A 105 19.33 20.35 2.68
CA ASN A 105 18.43 21.43 3.11
C ASN A 105 17.01 20.96 3.48
N LEU A 106 16.53 19.83 2.93
CA LEU A 106 15.29 19.17 3.37
C LEU A 106 15.45 18.46 4.71
N SER A 107 16.69 18.15 5.13
CA SER A 107 17.00 17.26 6.26
C SER A 107 16.71 17.83 7.65
N GLU A 108 16.56 19.15 7.80
CA GLU A 108 16.30 19.74 9.11
C GLU A 108 14.86 19.43 9.60
N ASP A 109 13.89 19.29 8.68
CA ASP A 109 12.48 19.02 8.99
C ASP A 109 11.88 17.80 8.27
N PHE A 110 12.60 17.10 7.34
CA PHE A 110 12.24 15.72 6.98
C PHE A 110 12.51 14.83 8.21
N GLU A 111 11.43 14.65 8.97
CA GLU A 111 11.40 14.81 10.41
C GLU A 111 12.31 13.84 11.17
N LYS A 112 13.05 14.33 12.17
CA LYS A 112 13.71 13.55 13.23
C LYS A 112 12.91 12.30 13.70
N LYS A 113 11.58 12.39 13.69
CA LYS A 113 10.63 11.30 13.98
C LYS A 113 10.72 10.10 13.03
N ASP A 114 10.98 10.29 11.74
CA ASP A 114 11.15 9.19 10.79
C ASP A 114 12.45 8.42 11.06
N LEU A 115 13.53 9.13 11.41
CA LEU A 115 14.78 8.51 11.84
C LEU A 115 14.60 7.77 13.18
N ASP A 116 13.95 8.39 14.16
CA ASP A 116 13.65 7.79 15.46
C ASP A 116 12.80 6.52 15.31
N LEU A 117 11.78 6.54 14.44
CA LEU A 117 10.97 5.38 14.13
C LEU A 117 11.81 4.26 13.47
N ILE A 118 12.68 4.59 12.51
CA ILE A 118 13.57 3.62 11.89
C ILE A 118 14.51 2.98 12.93
N PHE A 119 15.10 3.79 13.82
CA PHE A 119 15.95 3.28 14.91
C PHE A 119 15.17 2.42 15.90
N ALA A 120 13.95 2.82 16.26
CA ALA A 120 13.08 2.04 17.13
C ALA A 120 12.69 0.69 16.49
N ILE A 121 12.35 0.67 15.20
CA ILE A 121 12.05 -0.57 14.46
C ILE A 121 13.28 -1.50 14.42
N ARG A 122 14.49 -0.96 14.29
CA ARG A 122 15.73 -1.76 14.33
C ARG A 122 15.99 -2.43 15.68
N LYS A 123 15.48 -1.87 16.77
CA LYS A 123 15.59 -2.43 18.14
C LYS A 123 14.57 -3.53 18.44
N LEU A 124 13.53 -3.69 17.60
CA LEU A 124 12.57 -4.79 17.77
C LEU A 124 13.22 -6.15 17.48
N ASN A 125 12.71 -7.21 18.09
CA ASN A 125 13.15 -8.56 17.73
C ASN A 125 12.73 -8.93 16.31
N TYR A 126 13.35 -9.97 15.73
CA TYR A 126 13.15 -10.34 14.33
C TYR A 126 11.68 -10.45 13.92
N ASN A 127 10.88 -11.22 14.67
CA ASN A 127 9.47 -11.42 14.33
C ASN A 127 8.64 -10.15 14.52
N GLN A 128 8.90 -9.37 15.57
CA GLN A 128 8.24 -8.08 15.79
C GLN A 128 8.53 -7.10 14.64
N LYS A 129 9.80 -6.93 14.29
CA LYS A 129 10.26 -6.07 13.20
C LYS A 129 9.59 -6.44 11.89
N TRP A 130 9.68 -7.70 11.49
CA TRP A 130 9.13 -8.13 10.20
C TRP A 130 7.61 -8.19 10.17
N VAL A 131 6.94 -8.48 11.29
CA VAL A 131 5.48 -8.35 11.36
C VAL A 131 5.06 -6.89 11.14
N ILE A 132 5.73 -5.91 11.75
CA ILE A 132 5.42 -4.49 11.51
C ILE A 132 5.68 -4.11 10.05
N ILE A 133 6.84 -4.46 9.52
CA ILE A 133 7.22 -4.15 8.13
C ILE A 133 6.20 -4.78 7.16
N TYR A 134 5.94 -6.08 7.27
CA TYR A 134 4.99 -6.74 6.37
C TYR A 134 3.57 -6.22 6.52
N LYS A 135 3.14 -5.90 7.74
CA LYS A 135 1.78 -5.44 7.99
C LYS A 135 1.54 -4.02 7.50
N PHE A 136 2.47 -3.11 7.77
CA PHE A 136 2.26 -1.67 7.59
C PHE A 136 3.01 -1.07 6.41
N PHE A 137 4.15 -1.63 6.00
CA PHE A 137 4.82 -1.18 4.77
C PHE A 137 4.32 -1.97 3.55
N PHE A 138 4.20 -3.29 3.66
CA PHE A 138 3.78 -4.13 2.53
C PHE A 138 2.27 -4.45 2.52
N MET A 139 1.51 -3.98 3.50
CA MET A 139 0.05 -4.18 3.60
C MET A 139 -0.39 -5.64 3.52
N PHE A 140 0.42 -6.57 4.02
CA PHE A 140 0.09 -8.00 3.99
C PHE A 140 -1.04 -8.36 4.96
N LYS A 141 -1.91 -9.28 4.52
CA LYS A 141 -2.91 -9.96 5.35
C LYS A 141 -2.18 -10.87 6.33
N ASP A 142 -2.76 -11.13 7.50
CA ASP A 142 -2.12 -11.94 8.54
C ASP A 142 -1.71 -13.33 8.02
N LYS A 143 -2.51 -13.93 7.12
CA LYS A 143 -2.18 -15.21 6.46
C LYS A 143 -0.92 -15.11 5.58
N GLU A 144 -0.73 -14.01 4.85
CA GLU A 144 0.47 -13.80 4.03
C GLU A 144 1.71 -13.65 4.93
N ILE A 145 1.57 -12.98 6.08
CA ILE A 145 2.64 -12.81 7.07
C ILE A 145 2.99 -14.13 7.76
N MET A 146 1.97 -14.91 8.16
CA MET A 146 2.15 -16.25 8.74
C MET A 146 3.02 -17.12 7.82
N ASN A 147 2.67 -17.17 6.54
CA ASN A 147 3.37 -17.98 5.56
C ASN A 147 4.80 -17.47 5.33
N LYS A 148 5.02 -16.15 5.33
CA LYS A 148 6.36 -15.57 5.14
C LYS A 148 7.30 -15.78 6.32
N LEU A 149 6.78 -15.73 7.54
CA LEU A 149 7.59 -15.86 8.76
C LEU A 149 7.57 -17.28 9.34
N ASN A 150 6.78 -18.18 8.74
CA ASN A 150 6.54 -19.53 9.24
C ASN A 150 6.07 -19.54 10.71
N ILE A 151 5.07 -18.70 11.04
CA ILE A 151 4.50 -18.57 12.39
C ILE A 151 2.97 -18.67 12.38
N SER A 152 2.38 -18.97 13.54
CA SER A 152 0.91 -19.06 13.69
C SER A 152 0.22 -17.69 13.57
N ARG A 153 -1.08 -17.69 13.27
CA ARG A 153 -1.89 -16.45 13.21
C ARG A 153 -1.84 -15.68 14.53
N GLN A 154 -1.90 -16.41 15.64
CA GLN A 154 -1.86 -15.82 16.97
C GLN A 154 -0.47 -15.25 17.28
N ALA A 155 0.60 -15.88 16.77
CA ALA A 155 1.94 -15.31 16.84
C ALA A 155 2.07 -14.01 16.03
N VAL A 156 1.46 -13.90 14.84
CA VAL A 156 1.42 -12.63 14.09
C VAL A 156 0.74 -11.53 14.92
N TYR A 157 -0.44 -11.83 15.49
CA TYR A 157 -1.18 -10.88 16.32
C TYR A 157 -0.38 -10.42 17.55
N ASN A 158 0.20 -11.37 18.28
CA ASN A 158 0.98 -11.09 19.49
C ASN A 158 2.26 -10.29 19.18
N ASN A 159 2.98 -10.65 18.11
CA ASN A 159 4.18 -9.91 17.71
C ASN A 159 3.84 -8.49 17.26
N LYS A 160 2.75 -8.29 16.50
CA LYS A 160 2.27 -6.96 16.10
C LYS A 160 1.98 -6.09 17.33
N ASN A 161 1.19 -6.59 18.28
CA ASN A 161 0.79 -5.81 19.45
C ASN A 161 1.97 -5.50 20.38
N LYS A 162 2.87 -6.48 20.61
CA LYS A 162 4.09 -6.24 21.39
C LYS A 162 5.01 -5.23 20.70
N ALA A 163 5.17 -5.33 19.38
CA ALA A 163 5.96 -4.39 18.61
C ALA A 163 5.41 -2.96 18.72
N LEU A 164 4.12 -2.77 18.50
CA LEU A 164 3.47 -1.45 18.62
C LEU A 164 3.62 -0.87 20.03
N LYS A 165 3.45 -1.69 21.08
CA LYS A 165 3.68 -1.26 22.47
C LYS A 165 5.12 -0.81 22.71
N ASN A 166 6.09 -1.57 22.20
CA ASN A 166 7.52 -1.24 22.35
C ASN A 166 7.90 0.03 21.58
N LEU A 167 7.44 0.17 20.32
CA LEU A 167 7.67 1.36 19.51
C LEU A 167 7.10 2.60 20.20
N ARG A 168 5.87 2.52 20.72
CA ARG A 168 5.26 3.61 21.48
C ARG A 168 6.12 4.04 22.67
N LYS A 169 6.58 3.07 23.48
CA LYS A 169 7.46 3.34 24.62
C LYS A 169 8.79 3.99 24.21
N MET A 170 9.35 3.64 23.06
CA MET A 170 10.61 4.19 22.58
C MET A 170 10.48 5.61 21.99
N LEU A 171 9.30 5.98 21.50
CA LEU A 171 9.06 7.23 20.78
C LEU A 171 8.34 8.30 21.63
N GLU A 172 7.70 7.90 22.73
CA GLU A 172 7.09 8.81 23.72
C GLU A 172 8.06 9.17 24.88
N GLN A 173 9.34 8.79 24.76
CA GLN A 173 10.44 9.17 25.66
C GLN A 173 11.20 10.36 25.11
#